data_AF-A0A5N5TCB5-F1
#
_entry.id   AF-A0A5N5TCB5-F1
#
_cell.length_a   1.000
_cell.length_b   1.000
_cell.length_c   1.000
_cell.angle_alpha   90.00
_cell.angle_beta   90.00
_cell.angle_gamma   90.00
#
_symmetry.space_group_name_H-M   'P 1'
#
loop_
_entity.id
_entity.type
_entity.pdbx_description
1 polymer ?
#
loop_
_entity_poly.entity_id
_entity_poly.type
_entity_poly.pdbx_seq_one_letter_code
_entity_poly.pdbx_strand_id
1 'polypeptide(L)'
;MEQGIRRQSEEDPTIPIIYVVTPTYHRPEMAAELTRLGQTLLLVPRVHWILAEDSKTCSQVLSDFLEKLGLPFTHIASPMPDIYRKLSQAPRGVSNRRAALQWVRDHGADNGVLYFLDDDNAIDIRLFEEMRDTRKVSMWPVGLIGLYSVSSPVLNDDGVVVGFYDAWPAGRKFQVDMAGFAVNVEYLRKQRKASMPYIAGHEEDGFLKSLRITLPDIEVKANRCTEILVWHTRTTKNPLRTLNLTKHKSDNIKELAHNMKKWSVINLRLSPTFFRR
;
A
#
# COMPACT_ATOMS: atom_id res chain seq x y z
N MET A 1 5.75 7.93 -33.53
CA MET A 1 6.66 7.29 -32.54
C MET A 1 5.79 6.50 -31.60
N GLU A 2 5.71 5.18 -31.80
CA GLU A 2 5.00 4.27 -30.90
C GLU A 2 5.81 4.15 -29.61
N GLN A 3 5.36 4.76 -28.52
CA GLN A 3 5.81 4.37 -27.19
C GLN A 3 5.07 3.08 -26.83
N GLY A 4 5.61 1.95 -27.29
CA GLY A 4 5.21 0.64 -26.79
C GLY A 4 5.46 0.57 -25.27
N ILE A 5 4.55 -0.07 -24.54
CA ILE A 5 4.73 -0.37 -23.12
C ILE A 5 6.05 -1.14 -22.99
N ARG A 6 7.06 -0.50 -22.37
CA ARG A 6 8.39 -1.07 -22.22
C ARG A 6 8.28 -2.36 -21.42
N ARG A 7 8.72 -3.49 -21.98
CA ARG A 7 8.71 -4.76 -21.28
C ARG A 7 9.81 -4.73 -20.23
N GLN A 8 9.49 -5.10 -18.99
CA GLN A 8 10.45 -5.02 -17.88
C GLN A 8 11.72 -5.87 -18.06
N SER A 9 11.72 -6.85 -18.97
CA SER A 9 12.92 -7.62 -19.35
C SER A 9 14.03 -6.80 -20.01
N GLU A 10 13.77 -5.53 -20.34
CA GLU A 10 14.74 -4.59 -20.95
C GLU A 10 15.19 -3.48 -19.99
N GLU A 11 14.87 -3.61 -18.70
CA GLU A 11 15.20 -2.59 -17.69
C GLU A 11 16.64 -2.73 -17.19
N ASP A 12 17.29 -1.58 -16.98
CA ASP A 12 18.68 -1.50 -16.57
C ASP A 12 18.86 -2.13 -15.17
N PRO A 13 19.66 -3.21 -15.05
CA PRO A 13 19.86 -3.91 -13.79
C PRO A 13 20.55 -3.06 -12.71
N THR A 14 21.11 -1.90 -13.07
CA THR A 14 21.73 -0.95 -12.13
C THR A 14 20.72 -0.07 -11.41
N ILE A 15 19.51 0.11 -11.97
CA ILE A 15 18.45 0.90 -11.33
C ILE A 15 17.97 0.16 -10.07
N PRO A 16 17.94 0.81 -8.89
CA PRO A 16 17.36 0.25 -7.67
C PRO A 16 15.92 -0.21 -7.87
N ILE A 17 15.62 -1.43 -7.42
CA ILE A 17 14.27 -1.97 -7.41
C ILE A 17 13.46 -1.39 -6.26
N ILE A 18 12.21 -1.00 -6.53
CA ILE A 18 11.28 -0.50 -5.52
C ILE A 18 10.28 -1.61 -5.18
N TYR A 19 10.31 -2.06 -3.93
CA TYR A 19 9.35 -3.00 -3.35
C TYR A 19 8.16 -2.21 -2.79
N VAL A 20 7.10 -2.10 -3.59
CA VAL A 20 5.87 -1.39 -3.20
C VAL A 20 5.00 -2.36 -2.41
N VAL A 21 4.73 -2.06 -1.15
CA VAL A 21 3.91 -2.87 -0.26
C VAL A 21 2.52 -2.25 -0.16
N THR A 22 1.53 -3.00 -0.65
CA THR A 22 0.13 -2.59 -0.63
C THR A 22 -0.69 -3.56 0.21
N PRO A 23 -1.11 -3.17 1.43
CA PRO A 23 -2.11 -3.92 2.17
C PRO A 23 -3.48 -3.78 1.47
N THR A 24 -4.22 -4.87 1.36
CA THR A 24 -5.59 -4.83 0.82
C THR A 24 -6.53 -5.77 1.58
N TYR A 25 -7.83 -5.58 1.37
CA TYR A 25 -8.89 -6.42 1.94
C TYR A 25 -10.16 -6.34 1.09
N HIS A 26 -10.95 -7.41 1.15
CA HIS A 26 -12.19 -7.54 0.41
C HIS A 26 -13.22 -6.47 0.78
N ARG A 27 -13.55 -5.62 -0.20
CA ARG A 27 -14.61 -4.60 -0.14
C ARG A 27 -15.07 -4.23 -1.57
N PRO A 28 -16.23 -3.58 -1.74
CA PRO A 28 -16.76 -3.29 -3.06
C PRO A 28 -15.83 -2.49 -3.97
N GLU A 29 -15.04 -1.58 -3.39
CA GLU A 29 -14.13 -0.70 -4.12
C GLU A 29 -12.82 -1.39 -4.50
N MET A 30 -12.45 -2.51 -3.86
CA MET A 30 -11.12 -3.13 -3.95
C MET A 30 -10.63 -3.28 -5.39
N ALA A 31 -11.49 -3.78 -6.28
CA ALA A 31 -11.13 -3.99 -7.68
C ALA A 31 -10.73 -2.68 -8.38
N ALA A 32 -11.47 -1.59 -8.13
CA ALA A 32 -11.18 -0.29 -8.73
C ALA A 32 -9.89 0.32 -8.15
N GLU A 33 -9.69 0.18 -6.84
CA GLU A 33 -8.50 0.66 -6.13
C GLU A 33 -7.22 -0.01 -6.64
N LEU A 34 -7.22 -1.34 -6.70
CA LEU A 34 -6.08 -2.10 -7.20
C LEU A 34 -5.86 -1.87 -8.70
N THR A 35 -6.93 -1.69 -9.49
CA THR A 35 -6.80 -1.39 -10.92
C THR A 35 -6.09 -0.06 -11.14
N ARG A 36 -6.55 1.02 -10.50
CA ARG A 36 -5.93 2.34 -10.70
C ARG A 36 -4.49 2.37 -10.20
N LEU A 37 -4.22 1.77 -9.04
CA LEU A 37 -2.87 1.73 -8.49
C LEU A 37 -1.95 0.88 -9.38
N GLY A 38 -2.38 -0.32 -9.76
CA GLY A 38 -1.60 -1.20 -10.63
C GLY A 38 -1.28 -0.57 -12.00
N GLN A 39 -2.23 0.16 -12.58
CA GLN A 39 -2.00 0.91 -13.82
C GLN A 39 -1.00 2.06 -13.66
N THR A 40 -0.98 2.74 -12.51
CA THR A 40 0.08 3.72 -12.20
C THR A 40 1.45 3.05 -12.07
N LEU A 41 1.52 1.90 -11.38
CA LEU A 41 2.78 1.17 -11.20
C LEU A 41 3.37 0.63 -12.51
N LEU A 42 2.55 0.36 -13.53
CA LEU A 42 3.01 -0.01 -14.88
C LEU A 42 3.85 1.08 -15.56
N LEU A 43 3.75 2.33 -15.11
CA LEU A 43 4.53 3.45 -15.65
C LEU A 43 5.93 3.55 -15.02
N VAL A 44 6.21 2.77 -13.99
CA VAL A 44 7.42 2.90 -13.17
C VAL A 44 8.35 1.72 -13.47
N PRO A 45 9.60 1.98 -13.90
CA PRO A 45 10.54 0.90 -14.14
C PRO A 45 11.01 0.28 -12.81
N ARG A 46 11.39 -0.99 -12.85
CA ARG A 46 11.98 -1.71 -11.73
C ARG A 46 11.16 -1.62 -10.44
N VAL A 47 9.88 -1.93 -10.56
CA VAL A 47 8.97 -2.07 -9.43
C VAL A 47 8.62 -3.54 -9.24
N HIS A 48 8.61 -3.96 -7.98
CA HIS A 48 8.04 -5.24 -7.55
C HIS A 48 6.88 -4.97 -6.61
N TRP A 49 5.67 -5.34 -7.02
CA TRP A 49 4.46 -5.05 -6.26
C TRP A 49 4.13 -6.19 -5.28
N ILE A 50 4.23 -5.92 -3.99
CA ILE A 50 3.86 -6.86 -2.93
C ILE A 50 2.43 -6.56 -2.50
N LEU A 51 1.48 -7.33 -3.02
CA LEU A 51 0.08 -7.25 -2.63
C LEU A 51 -0.18 -8.21 -1.46
N ALA A 52 -0.47 -7.66 -0.29
CA ALA A 52 -0.71 -8.43 0.93
C ALA A 52 -2.18 -8.33 1.36
N GLU A 53 -2.91 -9.43 1.30
CA GLU A 53 -4.36 -9.54 1.54
C GLU A 53 -4.67 -9.87 3.02
N ASP A 54 -5.56 -9.11 3.69
CA ASP A 54 -6.11 -9.46 5.02
C ASP A 54 -7.10 -10.63 4.88
N SER A 55 -6.54 -11.81 4.65
CA SER A 55 -7.23 -13.06 4.41
C SER A 55 -6.38 -14.23 4.85
N LYS A 56 -7.02 -15.38 5.11
CA LYS A 56 -6.32 -16.61 5.53
C LYS A 56 -5.62 -17.31 4.35
N THR A 57 -6.02 -17.01 3.13
CA THR A 57 -5.54 -17.63 1.91
C THR A 57 -5.49 -16.58 0.79
N CYS A 58 -4.54 -16.71 -0.13
CA CYS A 58 -4.49 -15.85 -1.31
C CYS A 58 -5.72 -16.08 -2.18
N SER A 59 -6.49 -15.04 -2.48
CA SER A 59 -7.66 -15.17 -3.32
C SER A 59 -7.29 -15.33 -4.80
N GLN A 60 -7.89 -16.32 -5.48
CA GLN A 60 -7.57 -16.60 -6.89
C GLN A 60 -7.83 -15.39 -7.79
N VAL A 61 -8.88 -14.62 -7.51
CA VAL A 61 -9.25 -13.42 -8.28
C VAL A 61 -8.15 -12.35 -8.28
N LEU A 62 -7.41 -12.20 -7.17
CA LEU A 62 -6.29 -11.27 -7.07
C LEU A 62 -5.05 -11.83 -7.75
N SER A 63 -4.78 -13.14 -7.64
CA SER A 63 -3.69 -13.78 -8.39
C SER A 63 -3.90 -13.62 -9.91
N ASP A 64 -5.09 -13.94 -10.42
CA ASP A 64 -5.43 -13.79 -11.84
C ASP A 64 -5.29 -12.34 -12.30
N PHE A 65 -5.67 -11.38 -11.46
CA PHE A 65 -5.52 -9.95 -11.73
C PHE A 65 -4.06 -9.53 -11.84
N LEU A 66 -3.22 -9.93 -10.89
CA LEU A 66 -1.80 -9.59 -10.88
C LEU A 66 -1.06 -10.21 -12.08
N GLU A 67 -1.36 -11.47 -12.40
CA GLU A 67 -0.83 -12.15 -13.60
C GLU A 67 -1.23 -11.43 -14.88
N LYS A 68 -2.51 -11.03 -15.00
CA LYS A 68 -3.00 -10.29 -16.17
C LYS A 68 -2.41 -8.89 -16.28
N LEU A 69 -2.14 -8.22 -15.16
CA LEU A 69 -1.55 -6.89 -15.14
C LEU A 69 -0.11 -6.91 -15.65
N GLY A 70 0.63 -8.01 -15.42
CA GLY A 70 1.97 -8.23 -15.97
C GLY A 70 3.09 -7.50 -15.24
N LEU A 71 2.83 -6.91 -14.07
CA LEU A 71 3.85 -6.39 -13.16
C LEU A 71 4.51 -7.55 -12.38
N PRO A 72 5.82 -7.52 -12.07
CA PRO A 72 6.38 -8.43 -11.07
C PRO A 72 5.69 -8.22 -9.74
N PHE A 73 5.27 -9.32 -9.13
CA PHE A 73 4.51 -9.25 -7.90
C PHE A 73 4.84 -10.37 -6.94
N THR A 74 4.49 -10.13 -5.67
CA THR A 74 4.32 -11.18 -4.66
C THR A 74 2.93 -11.05 -4.07
N HIS A 75 2.15 -12.12 -4.10
CA HIS A 75 0.83 -12.17 -3.48
C HIS A 75 0.92 -12.91 -2.13
N ILE A 76 0.61 -12.21 -1.02
CA ILE A 76 0.74 -12.73 0.34
C ILE A 76 -0.62 -12.73 1.05
N ALA A 77 -0.98 -13.85 1.68
CA ALA A 77 -2.08 -13.90 2.64
C ALA A 77 -1.57 -13.63 4.05
N SER A 78 -2.16 -12.65 4.74
CA SER A 78 -1.69 -12.19 6.04
C SER A 78 -2.86 -11.68 6.88
N PRO A 79 -3.61 -12.56 7.54
CA PRO A 79 -4.81 -12.17 8.26
C PRO A 79 -4.46 -11.35 9.50
N MET A 80 -5.25 -10.31 9.77
CA MET A 80 -5.22 -9.60 11.04
C MET A 80 -5.71 -10.54 12.15
N PRO A 81 -4.93 -10.71 13.24
CA PRO A 81 -5.35 -11.51 14.40
C PRO A 81 -6.68 -11.05 14.98
N ASP A 82 -7.52 -12.01 15.39
CA ASP A 82 -8.89 -11.74 15.86
C ASP A 82 -8.96 -10.80 17.08
N ILE A 83 -7.92 -10.80 17.92
CA ILE A 83 -7.82 -9.90 19.07
C ILE A 83 -7.83 -8.42 18.67
N TYR A 84 -7.27 -8.09 17.50
CA TYR A 84 -7.21 -6.72 17.01
C TYR A 84 -8.43 -6.35 16.18
N ARG A 85 -9.07 -7.33 15.53
CA ARG A 85 -10.26 -7.11 14.70
C ARG A 85 -11.46 -6.59 15.50
N LYS A 86 -11.52 -6.93 16.79
CA LYS A 86 -12.62 -6.54 17.70
C LYS A 86 -12.44 -5.15 18.34
N LEU A 87 -11.30 -4.49 18.11
CA LEU A 87 -11.05 -3.16 18.65
C LEU A 87 -11.89 -2.11 17.92
N SER A 88 -12.33 -1.07 18.66
CA SER A 88 -13.04 0.08 18.08
C SER A 88 -12.20 0.81 17.03
N GLN A 89 -10.88 0.86 17.24
CA GLN A 89 -9.89 1.34 16.28
C GLN A 89 -8.92 0.20 15.96
N ALA A 90 -9.29 -0.63 14.98
CA ALA A 90 -8.44 -1.72 14.53
C ALA A 90 -7.22 -1.18 13.76
N PRO A 91 -5.99 -1.63 14.09
CA PRO A 91 -4.75 -1.26 13.39
C PRO A 91 -4.66 -1.98 12.03
N ARG A 92 -5.35 -1.42 11.02
CA ARG A 92 -5.51 -2.05 9.71
C ARG A 92 -4.18 -2.10 8.95
N GLY A 93 -3.99 -3.18 8.20
CA GLY A 93 -2.81 -3.36 7.35
C GLY A 93 -1.53 -3.76 8.10
N VAL A 94 -1.49 -3.80 9.44
CA VAL A 94 -0.26 -4.13 10.18
C VAL A 94 0.23 -5.55 9.88
N SER A 95 -0.65 -6.57 9.86
CA SER A 95 -0.25 -7.94 9.48
C SER A 95 0.35 -7.99 8.08
N ASN A 96 -0.30 -7.28 7.15
CA ASN A 96 0.09 -7.21 5.74
C ASN A 96 1.48 -6.58 5.57
N ARG A 97 1.67 -5.39 6.15
CA ARG A 97 2.96 -4.68 6.12
C ARG A 97 4.06 -5.49 6.80
N ARG A 98 3.77 -6.19 7.91
CA ARG A 98 4.73 -7.07 8.58
C ARG A 98 5.12 -8.29 7.76
N ALA A 99 4.16 -8.95 7.12
CA ALA A 99 4.42 -10.10 6.26
C ALA A 99 5.27 -9.69 5.05
N ALA A 100 4.94 -8.56 4.43
CA ALA A 100 5.74 -7.98 3.36
C ALA A 100 7.15 -7.57 3.84
N LEU A 101 7.28 -7.00 5.04
CA LEU A 101 8.57 -6.69 5.66
C LEU A 101 9.47 -7.91 5.75
N GLN A 102 8.90 -9.04 6.20
CA GLN A 102 9.63 -10.29 6.30
C GLN A 102 10.03 -10.79 4.92
N TRP A 103 9.12 -10.78 3.96
CA TRP A 103 9.42 -11.18 2.59
C TRP A 103 10.55 -10.35 1.97
N VAL A 104 10.54 -9.02 2.13
CA VAL A 104 11.59 -8.12 1.62
C VAL A 104 12.93 -8.37 2.30
N ARG A 105 12.95 -8.68 3.61
CA ARG A 105 14.20 -9.08 4.28
C ARG A 105 14.78 -10.35 3.68
N ASP A 106 13.94 -11.32 3.36
CA ASP A 106 14.39 -12.63 2.90
C ASP A 106 14.78 -12.61 1.40
N HIS A 107 14.12 -11.77 0.59
CA HIS A 107 14.23 -11.84 -0.89
C HIS A 107 14.68 -10.54 -1.57
N GLY A 108 14.68 -9.41 -0.86
CA GLY A 108 14.96 -8.10 -1.46
C GLY A 108 16.41 -7.92 -1.93
N ALA A 109 16.66 -7.07 -2.92
CA ALA A 109 18.02 -6.65 -3.25
C ALA A 109 18.52 -5.64 -2.21
N ASP A 110 19.79 -5.69 -1.82
CA ASP A 110 20.36 -4.78 -0.81
C ASP A 110 20.24 -3.30 -1.23
N ASN A 111 20.50 -3.00 -2.51
CA ASN A 111 20.31 -1.68 -3.08
C ASN A 111 18.84 -1.33 -3.36
N GLY A 112 17.89 -2.19 -3.00
CA GLY A 112 16.46 -1.95 -3.19
C GLY A 112 15.87 -1.01 -2.14
N VAL A 113 14.66 -0.55 -2.42
CA VAL A 113 13.92 0.40 -1.57
C VAL A 113 12.54 -0.19 -1.23
N LEU A 114 12.21 -0.21 0.06
CA LEU A 114 10.89 -0.58 0.56
C LEU A 114 10.02 0.67 0.66
N TYR A 115 8.82 0.63 0.06
CA TYR A 115 7.85 1.70 0.13
C TYR A 115 6.45 1.16 0.49
N PHE A 116 5.77 1.78 1.46
CA PHE A 116 4.39 1.43 1.80
C PHE A 116 3.43 2.36 1.09
N LEU A 117 2.47 1.77 0.38
CA LEU A 117 1.47 2.51 -0.38
C LEU A 117 0.12 1.81 -0.28
N ASP A 118 -0.81 2.41 0.44
CA ASP A 118 -2.15 1.87 0.63
C ASP A 118 -2.93 1.90 -0.69
N ASP A 119 -3.82 0.93 -0.87
CA ASP A 119 -4.50 0.71 -2.16
C ASP A 119 -5.40 1.86 -2.61
N ASP A 120 -5.79 2.75 -1.69
CA ASP A 120 -6.63 3.91 -1.95
C ASP A 120 -5.86 5.23 -2.08
N ASN A 121 -4.53 5.23 -1.97
CA ASN A 121 -3.71 6.43 -2.16
C ASN A 121 -3.63 6.84 -3.64
N ALA A 122 -3.31 8.11 -3.88
CA ALA A 122 -2.95 8.62 -5.21
C ALA A 122 -1.49 9.08 -5.19
N ILE A 123 -0.75 8.82 -6.27
CA ILE A 123 0.70 9.05 -6.33
C ILE A 123 1.09 9.61 -7.71
N ASP A 124 1.99 10.59 -7.69
CA ASP A 124 2.69 11.06 -8.88
C ASP A 124 3.91 10.15 -9.13
N ILE A 125 4.07 9.69 -10.37
CA ILE A 125 5.15 8.74 -10.72
C ILE A 125 6.55 9.30 -10.46
N ARG A 126 6.71 10.63 -10.39
CA ARG A 126 7.98 11.30 -10.03
C ARG A 126 8.47 10.89 -8.64
N LEU A 127 7.56 10.55 -7.72
CA LEU A 127 7.94 10.14 -6.36
C LEU A 127 8.76 8.84 -6.35
N PHE A 128 8.53 7.95 -7.31
CA PHE A 128 9.32 6.72 -7.40
C PHE A 128 10.77 7.00 -7.74
N GLU A 129 11.06 8.01 -8.57
CA GLU A 129 12.43 8.42 -8.86
C GLU A 129 13.09 9.09 -7.66
N GLU A 130 12.35 9.92 -6.91
CA GLU A 130 12.83 10.56 -5.68
C GLU A 130 13.32 9.56 -4.62
N MET A 131 12.72 8.36 -4.55
CA MET A 131 13.04 7.38 -3.51
C MET A 131 14.10 6.34 -3.91
N ARG A 132 14.53 6.25 -5.18
CA ARG A 132 15.41 5.16 -5.64
C ARG A 132 16.77 5.15 -4.98
N ASP A 133 17.32 6.31 -4.67
CA ASP A 133 18.66 6.49 -4.12
C ASP A 133 18.68 6.51 -2.58
N THR A 134 17.57 6.18 -1.92
CA THR A 134 17.47 6.12 -0.45
C THR A 134 18.53 5.18 0.14
N ARG A 135 19.34 5.71 1.06
CA ARG A 135 20.44 4.99 1.71
C ARG A 135 20.08 4.44 3.09
N LYS A 136 19.24 5.15 3.84
CA LYS A 136 18.67 4.75 5.13
C LYS A 136 17.16 4.89 5.08
N VAL A 137 16.67 6.12 5.19
CA VAL A 137 15.25 6.47 5.24
C VAL A 137 15.06 7.83 4.58
N SER A 138 14.24 7.88 3.55
CA SER A 138 13.85 9.12 2.88
C SER A 138 12.46 9.55 3.32
N MET A 139 12.20 10.86 3.37
CA MET A 139 10.88 11.41 3.71
C MET A 139 10.47 12.57 2.80
N TRP A 140 9.16 12.74 2.67
CA TRP A 140 8.51 13.77 1.84
C TRP A 140 7.11 14.14 2.37
N PRO A 141 6.51 15.24 1.88
CA PRO A 141 5.15 15.62 2.22
C PRO A 141 4.09 14.66 1.68
N VAL A 142 3.02 14.46 2.46
CA VAL A 142 1.81 13.73 2.06
C VAL A 142 0.61 14.65 2.14
N GLY A 143 -0.14 14.79 1.05
CA GLY A 143 -1.33 15.62 1.00
C GLY A 143 -2.59 14.93 1.54
N LEU A 144 -3.61 15.73 1.84
CA LEU A 144 -4.94 15.33 2.33
C LEU A 144 -4.93 14.66 3.71
N ILE A 145 -3.98 15.04 4.57
CA ILE A 145 -3.87 14.51 5.94
C ILE A 145 -4.61 15.39 6.94
N GLY A 146 -5.61 14.80 7.59
CA GLY A 146 -6.28 15.36 8.77
C GLY A 146 -6.76 16.80 8.59
N LEU A 147 -6.65 17.60 9.65
CA LEU A 147 -7.06 19.01 9.65
C LEU A 147 -6.09 19.94 8.92
N TYR A 148 -4.81 19.55 8.82
CA TYR A 148 -3.76 20.41 8.25
C TYR A 148 -3.64 20.27 6.73
N SER A 149 -4.38 19.34 6.13
CA SER A 149 -4.32 18.99 4.69
C SER A 149 -2.97 18.48 4.20
N VAL A 150 -1.95 18.41 5.08
CA VAL A 150 -0.61 17.91 4.78
C VAL A 150 0.03 17.33 6.04
N SER A 151 0.82 16.28 5.86
CA SER A 151 1.81 15.78 6.82
C SER A 151 3.19 15.97 6.18
N SER A 152 4.11 16.67 6.83
CA SER A 152 5.41 17.02 6.22
C SER A 152 6.54 17.12 7.25
N PRO A 153 7.77 16.67 6.91
CA PRO A 153 8.97 17.06 7.64
C PRO A 153 9.17 18.59 7.67
N VAL A 154 9.56 19.13 8.82
CA VAL A 154 9.97 20.53 8.97
C VAL A 154 11.48 20.60 8.93
N LEU A 155 12.01 21.46 8.07
CA LEU A 155 13.45 21.61 7.84
C LEU A 155 13.96 22.91 8.46
N ASN A 156 15.22 22.90 8.90
CA ASN A 156 15.95 24.15 9.18
C ASN A 156 16.56 24.73 7.88
N ASP A 157 17.28 25.84 8.00
CA ASP A 157 17.94 26.51 6.88
C ASP A 157 18.93 25.60 6.14
N ASP A 158 19.63 24.72 6.86
CA ASP A 158 20.56 23.74 6.30
C ASP A 158 19.85 22.59 5.55
N GLY A 159 18.52 22.49 5.64
CA GLY A 159 17.73 21.42 5.03
C GLY A 159 17.67 20.14 5.84
N VAL A 160 18.05 20.18 7.11
CA VAL A 160 17.98 19.05 8.03
C VAL A 160 16.61 19.04 8.71
N VAL A 161 16.04 17.84 8.87
CA VAL A 161 14.77 17.68 9.60
C VAL A 161 14.94 18.05 11.07
N VAL A 162 14.11 18.97 11.55
CA VAL A 162 14.09 19.42 12.96
C VAL A 162 12.75 19.12 13.65
N GLY A 163 11.74 18.70 12.89
CA GLY A 163 10.42 18.35 13.42
C GLY A 163 9.48 17.93 12.30
N PHE A 164 8.18 17.93 12.59
CA PHE A 164 7.14 17.58 11.64
C PHE A 164 5.95 18.52 11.79
N TYR A 165 5.29 18.77 10.67
CA TYR A 165 4.03 19.49 10.57
C TYR A 165 2.94 18.49 10.23
N ASP A 166 2.16 18.07 11.24
CA ASP A 166 1.18 17.00 11.13
C ASP A 166 -0.01 17.24 12.05
N ALA A 167 -1.21 16.90 11.58
CA ALA A 167 -2.47 17.17 12.28
C ALA A 167 -2.67 16.30 13.54
N TRP A 168 -1.81 15.30 13.79
CA TRP A 168 -1.96 14.35 14.88
C TRP A 168 -0.69 14.27 15.76
N PRO A 169 -0.40 15.30 16.57
CA PRO A 169 0.71 15.29 17.52
C PRO A 169 0.34 14.50 18.78
N ALA A 170 0.31 13.17 18.70
CA ALA A 170 0.02 12.27 19.84
C ALA A 170 1.29 11.84 20.61
N GLY A 171 2.21 12.78 20.88
CA GLY A 171 3.49 12.47 21.54
C GLY A 171 4.41 11.53 20.75
N ARG A 172 4.16 11.36 19.45
CA ARG A 172 4.96 10.55 18.52
C ARG A 172 6.33 11.20 18.31
N LYS A 173 7.39 10.42 18.11
CA LYS A 173 8.72 10.94 17.71
C LYS A 173 8.72 11.28 16.23
N PHE A 174 8.14 10.42 15.40
CA PHE A 174 8.00 10.61 13.97
C PHE A 174 6.51 10.83 13.65
N GLN A 175 6.15 12.08 13.37
CA GLN A 175 4.77 12.45 13.07
C GLN A 175 4.61 12.55 11.55
N VAL A 176 4.58 11.40 10.90
CA VAL A 176 4.42 11.28 9.45
C VAL A 176 3.32 10.29 9.13
N ASP A 177 2.78 10.40 7.92
CA ASP A 177 1.91 9.39 7.32
C ASP A 177 2.72 8.22 6.74
N MET A 178 2.10 7.03 6.65
CA MET A 178 2.71 5.81 6.12
C MET A 178 3.26 5.99 4.70
N ALA A 179 2.58 6.76 3.86
CA ALA A 179 2.99 7.00 2.47
C ALA A 179 4.11 8.05 2.34
N GLY A 180 4.54 8.66 3.45
CA GLY A 180 5.48 9.78 3.49
C GLY A 180 6.95 9.41 3.61
N PHE A 181 7.29 8.12 3.59
CA PHE A 181 8.67 7.66 3.73
C PHE A 181 8.96 6.36 2.98
N ALA A 182 10.23 6.14 2.66
CA ALA A 182 10.74 4.86 2.16
C ALA A 182 12.04 4.46 2.89
N VAL A 183 12.37 3.17 2.85
CA VAL A 183 13.47 2.59 3.63
C VAL A 183 14.37 1.76 2.72
N ASN A 184 15.68 1.96 2.83
CA ASN A 184 16.65 1.11 2.14
C ASN A 184 16.61 -0.33 2.66
N VAL A 185 16.64 -1.33 1.77
CA VAL A 185 16.51 -2.75 2.14
C VAL A 185 17.72 -3.26 2.91
N GLU A 186 18.96 -2.92 2.50
CA GLU A 186 20.18 -3.27 3.25
C GLU A 186 20.14 -2.69 4.68
N TYR A 187 19.73 -1.42 4.81
CA TYR A 187 19.57 -0.78 6.11
C TYR A 187 18.51 -1.48 6.98
N LEU A 188 17.35 -1.82 6.39
CA LEU A 188 16.28 -2.57 7.07
C LEU A 188 16.77 -3.93 7.59
N ARG A 189 17.61 -4.64 6.83
CA ARG A 189 18.19 -5.94 7.23
C ARG A 189 19.10 -5.81 8.45
N LYS A 190 19.89 -4.73 8.53
CA LYS A 190 20.72 -4.42 9.70
C LYS A 190 19.86 -4.19 10.95
N GLN A 191 18.62 -3.68 10.79
CA GLN A 191 17.65 -3.50 11.87
C GLN A 191 16.74 -4.73 12.04
N ARG A 192 17.33 -5.88 12.42
CA ARG A 192 16.62 -7.18 12.48
C ARG A 192 15.33 -7.21 13.30
N LYS A 193 15.21 -6.36 14.33
CA LYS A 193 14.03 -6.26 15.20
C LYS A 193 13.01 -5.23 14.74
N ALA A 194 13.27 -4.50 13.66
CA ALA A 194 12.37 -3.46 13.20
C ALA A 194 11.04 -4.05 12.74
N SER A 195 9.93 -3.52 13.25
CA SER A 195 8.59 -4.01 12.94
C SER A 195 7.56 -2.97 13.32
N MET A 196 6.38 -3.10 12.76
CA MET A 196 5.22 -2.28 13.07
C MET A 196 4.48 -2.82 14.31
N PRO A 197 4.12 -1.97 15.29
CA PRO A 197 3.27 -2.37 16.40
C PRO A 197 1.80 -2.46 15.97
N TYR A 198 1.02 -3.30 16.64
CA TYR A 198 -0.45 -3.32 16.50
C TYR A 198 -1.09 -2.27 17.42
N ILE A 199 -0.73 -1.00 17.21
CA ILE A 199 -1.23 0.13 18.01
C ILE A 199 -1.67 1.22 17.03
N ALA A 200 -2.99 1.43 16.95
CA ALA A 200 -3.59 2.40 16.05
C ALA A 200 -3.04 3.82 16.29
N GLY A 201 -2.60 4.47 15.21
CA GLY A 201 -1.99 5.79 15.22
C GLY A 201 -0.52 5.81 15.65
N HIS A 202 0.09 4.66 15.95
CA HIS A 202 1.50 4.55 16.33
C HIS A 202 2.25 3.54 15.45
N GLU A 203 1.65 3.09 14.36
CA GLU A 203 2.25 2.16 13.41
C GLU A 203 3.56 2.69 12.81
N GLU A 204 3.52 3.88 12.20
CA GLU A 204 4.66 4.54 11.57
C GLU A 204 5.72 4.91 12.60
N ASP A 205 5.28 5.55 13.69
CA ASP A 205 6.16 6.02 14.76
C ASP A 205 6.92 4.84 15.41
N GLY A 206 6.21 3.75 15.71
CA GLY A 206 6.81 2.54 16.26
C GLY A 206 7.79 1.88 15.29
N PHE A 207 7.43 1.81 14.00
CA PHE A 207 8.32 1.26 12.97
C PHE A 207 9.59 2.11 12.80
N LEU A 208 9.46 3.43 12.63
CA LEU A 208 10.60 4.34 12.44
C LEU A 208 11.50 4.40 13.70
N LYS A 209 10.92 4.37 14.91
CA LYS A 209 11.69 4.20 16.16
C LYS A 209 12.49 2.89 16.16
N SER A 210 11.90 1.81 15.67
CA SER A 210 12.56 0.49 15.62
C SER A 210 13.71 0.41 14.61
N LEU A 211 13.75 1.32 13.62
CA LEU A 211 14.87 1.49 12.69
C LEU A 211 16.07 2.25 13.28
N ARG A 212 15.95 2.77 14.51
CA ARG A 212 17.00 3.47 15.26
C ARG A 212 17.58 4.69 14.54
N ILE A 213 16.79 5.33 13.68
CA ILE A 213 17.17 6.59 13.03
C ILE A 213 16.97 7.79 13.98
N THR A 214 17.75 8.83 13.72
CA THR A 214 17.59 10.18 14.28
C THR A 214 17.10 11.15 13.19
N LEU A 215 16.67 12.35 13.56
CA LEU A 215 16.17 13.32 12.55
C LEU A 215 17.23 13.68 11.50
N PRO A 216 18.52 13.86 11.85
CA PRO A 216 19.58 14.10 10.86
C PRO A 216 19.88 12.91 9.93
N ASP A 217 19.41 11.70 10.24
CA ASP A 217 19.55 10.54 9.35
C ASP A 217 18.53 10.56 8.20
N ILE A 218 17.52 11.44 8.24
CA ILE A 218 16.43 11.49 7.27
C ILE A 218 16.89 12.16 5.97
N GLU A 219 16.74 11.46 4.87
CA GLU A 219 17.02 11.94 3.52
C GLU A 219 15.80 12.68 2.97
N VAL A 220 15.91 14.01 2.85
CA VAL A 220 14.82 14.89 2.43
C VAL A 220 14.61 14.81 0.91
N LYS A 221 13.36 14.62 0.48
CA LYS A 221 12.96 14.53 -0.94
C LYS A 221 11.92 15.59 -1.32
N ALA A 222 11.37 15.48 -2.52
CA ALA A 222 10.29 16.31 -3.04
C ALA A 222 10.62 17.81 -2.94
N ASN A 223 11.78 18.17 -3.51
CA ASN A 223 12.30 19.53 -3.51
C ASN A 223 12.32 20.17 -2.11
N ARG A 224 13.10 19.58 -1.19
CA ARG A 224 13.18 20.02 0.22
C ARG A 224 11.81 20.05 0.92
N CYS A 225 10.98 19.03 0.68
CA CYS A 225 9.63 18.94 1.21
C CYS A 225 8.70 20.11 0.84
N THR A 226 8.91 20.73 -0.33
CA THR A 226 8.05 21.82 -0.82
C THR A 226 7.05 21.36 -1.90
N GLU A 227 7.16 20.11 -2.37
CA GLU A 227 6.23 19.51 -3.32
C GLU A 227 5.45 18.34 -2.71
N ILE A 228 4.16 18.24 -3.05
CA ILE A 228 3.33 17.09 -2.69
C ILE A 228 3.25 16.17 -3.92
N LEU A 229 3.76 14.95 -3.76
CA LEU A 229 3.81 13.93 -4.82
C LEU A 229 2.99 12.68 -4.47
N VAL A 230 2.36 12.65 -3.29
CA VAL A 230 1.47 11.58 -2.85
C VAL A 230 0.35 12.15 -1.98
N TRP A 231 -0.85 11.59 -2.12
CA TRP A 231 -2.04 12.03 -1.43
C TRP A 231 -2.75 10.86 -0.76
N HIS A 232 -3.11 11.03 0.50
CA HIS A 232 -3.93 10.08 1.25
C HIS A 232 -5.41 10.25 0.86
N THR A 233 -5.75 9.93 -0.39
CA THR A 233 -7.14 9.86 -0.84
C THR A 233 -7.88 8.71 -0.15
N ARG A 234 -9.22 8.80 -0.12
CA ARG A 234 -10.10 7.73 0.38
C ARG A 234 -11.34 7.66 -0.49
N THR A 235 -11.67 6.49 -1.01
CA THR A 235 -12.93 6.29 -1.72
C THR A 235 -14.08 6.23 -0.73
N THR A 236 -15.21 6.86 -1.06
CA THR A 236 -16.43 6.76 -0.27
C THR A 236 -16.87 5.30 -0.17
N LYS A 237 -17.16 4.83 1.05
CA LYS A 237 -17.59 3.45 1.29
C LYS A 237 -18.95 3.19 0.64
N ASN A 238 -19.01 2.18 -0.22
CA ASN A 238 -20.25 1.64 -0.75
C ASN A 238 -20.69 0.45 0.10
N PRO A 239 -21.98 0.38 0.48
CA PRO A 239 -22.49 -0.79 1.18
C PRO A 239 -22.46 -2.00 0.23
N LEU A 240 -22.15 -3.17 0.77
CA LEU A 240 -22.33 -4.44 0.06
C LEU A 240 -23.80 -4.64 -0.29
N ARG A 241 -24.12 -4.72 -1.60
CA ARG A 241 -25.48 -4.89 -2.10
C ARG A 241 -25.73 -6.32 -2.55
N THR A 242 -26.97 -6.76 -2.47
CA THR A 242 -27.43 -8.02 -3.09
C THR A 242 -28.11 -7.69 -4.41
N LEU A 243 -27.70 -8.33 -5.51
CA LEU A 243 -28.35 -8.16 -6.80
C LEU A 243 -29.68 -8.92 -6.86
N ASN A 244 -30.70 -8.30 -7.48
CA ASN A 244 -31.94 -8.98 -7.83
C ASN A 244 -31.81 -9.64 -9.21
N LEU A 245 -31.67 -10.97 -9.22
CA LEU A 245 -31.49 -11.75 -10.45
C LEU A 245 -32.79 -12.41 -10.93
N THR A 246 -33.96 -12.03 -10.40
CA THR A 246 -35.24 -12.72 -10.67
C THR A 246 -35.58 -12.78 -12.16
N LYS A 247 -35.29 -11.70 -12.89
CA LYS A 247 -35.52 -11.57 -14.34
C LYS A 247 -34.31 -11.98 -15.20
N HIS A 248 -33.18 -12.30 -14.57
CA HIS A 248 -31.87 -12.47 -15.22
C HIS A 248 -31.29 -13.87 -14.97
N LYS A 249 -32.14 -14.89 -15.02
CA LYS A 249 -31.76 -16.27 -14.65
C LYS A 249 -31.01 -17.01 -15.76
N SER A 250 -31.18 -16.59 -17.01
CA SER A 250 -30.69 -17.27 -18.21
C SER A 250 -29.96 -16.34 -19.18
N ASP A 251 -29.57 -15.13 -18.73
CA ASP A 251 -28.79 -14.19 -19.52
C ASP A 251 -27.39 -13.96 -18.89
N ASN A 252 -26.61 -13.11 -19.55
CA ASN A 252 -25.25 -12.77 -19.17
C ASN A 252 -25.12 -12.09 -17.79
N ILE A 253 -26.18 -11.52 -17.23
CA ILE A 253 -26.13 -10.85 -15.92
C ILE A 253 -25.88 -11.85 -14.80
N LYS A 254 -26.29 -13.12 -14.96
CA LYS A 254 -25.96 -14.19 -14.01
C LYS A 254 -24.44 -14.43 -13.90
N GLU A 255 -23.76 -14.45 -15.04
CA GLU A 255 -22.31 -14.61 -15.10
C GLU A 255 -21.60 -13.36 -14.57
N LEU A 256 -22.05 -12.16 -14.96
CA LEU A 256 -21.55 -10.91 -14.42
C LEU A 256 -21.66 -10.88 -12.89
N ALA A 257 -22.80 -11.29 -12.33
CA ALA A 257 -23.00 -11.34 -10.88
C ALA A 257 -22.04 -12.32 -10.18
N HIS A 258 -21.73 -13.46 -10.81
CA HIS A 258 -20.71 -14.39 -10.31
C HIS A 258 -19.31 -13.73 -10.31
N ASN A 259 -18.94 -13.03 -11.37
CA ASN A 259 -17.67 -12.31 -11.47
C ASN A 259 -17.57 -11.15 -10.45
N MET A 260 -18.65 -10.37 -10.29
CA MET A 260 -18.76 -9.32 -9.27
C MET A 260 -18.60 -9.86 -7.85
N LYS A 261 -19.13 -11.06 -7.57
CA LYS A 261 -18.98 -11.70 -6.26
C LYS A 261 -17.52 -12.08 -5.99
N LYS A 262 -16.78 -12.62 -6.97
CA LYS A 262 -15.35 -12.94 -6.80
C LYS A 262 -14.58 -11.71 -6.32
N TRP A 263 -14.89 -10.54 -6.90
CA TRP A 263 -14.32 -9.25 -6.54
C TRP A 263 -14.91 -8.59 -5.29
N SER A 264 -15.83 -9.25 -4.58
CA SER A 264 -16.51 -8.70 -3.39
C SER A 264 -17.27 -7.38 -3.66
N VAL A 265 -17.69 -7.15 -4.90
CA VAL A 265 -18.54 -6.00 -5.27
C VAL A 265 -19.96 -6.16 -4.72
N ILE A 266 -20.43 -7.40 -4.66
CA ILE A 266 -21.79 -7.75 -4.23
C ILE A 266 -21.76 -8.94 -3.28
N ASN A 267 -22.86 -9.12 -2.57
CA ASN A 267 -23.20 -10.41 -1.98
C ASN A 267 -24.17 -11.16 -2.91
N LEU A 268 -23.99 -12.47 -3.08
CA LEU A 268 -25.02 -13.32 -3.65
C LEU A 268 -25.68 -14.06 -2.50
N ARG A 269 -26.89 -13.64 -2.11
CA ARG A 269 -27.80 -14.58 -1.48
C ARG A 269 -28.14 -15.61 -2.54
N LEU A 270 -27.67 -16.85 -2.36
CA LEU A 270 -28.37 -17.97 -2.97
C LEU A 270 -29.79 -17.88 -2.39
N SER A 271 -30.76 -17.46 -3.20
CA SER A 271 -32.15 -17.66 -2.81
C SER A 271 -32.27 -19.12 -2.39
N PRO A 272 -32.77 -19.44 -1.19
CA PRO A 272 -33.14 -20.81 -0.89
C PRO A 272 -34.23 -21.15 -1.90
N THR A 273 -33.83 -21.85 -2.95
CA THR A 273 -34.78 -22.44 -3.87
C THR A 273 -35.52 -23.45 -3.02
N PHE A 274 -36.77 -23.11 -2.72
CA PHE A 274 -37.87 -24.01 -2.44
C PHE A 274 -37.42 -25.47 -2.34
N PHE A 275 -37.20 -25.94 -1.11
CA PHE A 275 -37.53 -27.33 -0.82
C PHE A 275 -39.03 -27.45 -1.09
N ARG A 276 -39.39 -27.77 -2.34
CA ARG A 276 -40.68 -28.37 -2.65
C ARG A 276 -40.74 -29.66 -1.84
N ARG A 277 -41.54 -29.64 -0.78
CA ARG A 277 -42.31 -30.81 -0.39
C ARG A 277 -43.64 -30.74 -1.12
#